data_AF-W9J000-F1
#
_entry.id   AF-W9J000-F1
#
_cell.length_a   1.000
_cell.length_b   1.000
_cell.length_c   1.000
_cell.angle_alpha   90.00
_cell.angle_beta   90.00
_cell.angle_gamma   90.00
#
_symmetry.space_group_name_H-M   'P 1'
#
loop_
_entity.id
_entity.type
_entity.pdbx_description
1 polymer ?
#
loop_
_entity_poly.entity_id
_entity_poly.type
_entity_poly.pdbx_seq_one_letter_code
_entity_poly.pdbx_strand_id
1 'polypeptide(L)'
;MTALELREHRPFLWKAVMMVGLFLDGARQVKLGQELLAEIGRAAVVDGLNSLDLLQSLQMLVAWFHYALKGSQVTNLLFLARAICVNLRFTEDTSLQGEESDRNLDHMRVYAGTYYLNTLVFTANKRPDVLMNTSHLEMCCRVLERTMQHPSDEYLIKLVRIQQLAQSISVTMSAENLTQTASKLPLTMVVQSFEEQLQLYKDNLGPRFADNDNLKTHVNVAEVLLYEIAVSDQHSAASYLPLTDRLQLLWACVRSLKTFFDIRFDHREMERPRFLCMSASELVYTIIVGIKVVTLQLPGWNLAQIHAELDMVEVMSQQAQDLDIIVGRRKHGNMLGTPTPGGTTAATPAPPPDPFERLVKQLKSVRDLVKAERQRLLTGSGNADLVDFSQDFLMDDSGTDFWQAAATRGYNVWNIIGDPGVLNEST
;
A
#
# COMPACT_ATOMS: atom_id res chain seq x y z
N MET A 1 -22.82 -6.33 -17.52
CA MET A 1 -23.70 -5.60 -16.59
C MET A 1 -23.63 -4.11 -16.90
N THR A 2 -24.75 -3.45 -17.12
CA THR A 2 -24.83 -2.00 -17.33
C THR A 2 -24.75 -1.25 -16.00
N ALA A 3 -24.51 0.08 -16.04
CA ALA A 3 -24.48 0.89 -14.83
C ALA A 3 -25.83 0.91 -14.08
N LEU A 4 -26.94 0.80 -14.82
CA LEU A 4 -28.29 0.75 -14.24
C LEU A 4 -28.54 -0.60 -13.57
N GLU A 5 -28.20 -1.70 -14.23
CA GLU A 5 -28.27 -3.06 -13.65
C GLU A 5 -27.42 -3.17 -12.37
N LEU A 6 -26.20 -2.61 -12.38
CA LEU A 6 -25.32 -2.60 -11.21
C LEU A 6 -25.93 -1.82 -10.05
N ARG A 7 -26.54 -0.66 -10.31
CA ARG A 7 -27.21 0.13 -9.28
C ARG A 7 -28.39 -0.60 -8.66
N GLU A 8 -29.13 -1.36 -9.45
CA GLU A 8 -30.30 -2.12 -8.98
C GLU A 8 -29.91 -3.36 -8.16
N HIS A 9 -28.89 -4.10 -8.59
CA HIS A 9 -28.54 -5.39 -7.98
C HIS A 9 -27.41 -5.31 -6.95
N ARG A 10 -26.50 -4.37 -7.10
CA ARG A 10 -25.31 -4.17 -6.24
C ARG A 10 -25.13 -2.67 -5.92
N PRO A 11 -26.07 -2.05 -5.19
CA PRO A 11 -26.10 -0.60 -4.97
C PRO A 11 -24.86 -0.07 -4.24
N PHE A 12 -24.25 -0.83 -3.33
CA PHE A 12 -23.04 -0.39 -2.62
C PHE A 12 -21.84 -0.36 -3.58
N LEU A 13 -21.64 -1.43 -4.36
CA LEU A 13 -20.60 -1.51 -5.37
C LEU A 13 -20.77 -0.43 -6.44
N TRP A 14 -22.00 -0.16 -6.87
CA TRP A 14 -22.27 0.93 -7.82
C TRP A 14 -21.78 2.28 -7.27
N LYS A 15 -22.09 2.62 -6.01
CA LYS A 15 -21.61 3.87 -5.38
C LYS A 15 -20.09 3.90 -5.29
N ALA A 16 -19.46 2.77 -4.96
CA ALA A 16 -18.01 2.66 -4.92
C ALA A 16 -17.38 2.89 -6.31
N VAL A 17 -17.93 2.29 -7.37
CA VAL A 17 -17.48 2.49 -8.75
C VAL A 17 -17.65 3.95 -9.17
N MET A 18 -18.77 4.59 -8.84
CA MET A 18 -18.96 6.02 -9.10
C MET A 18 -17.95 6.88 -8.33
N MET A 19 -17.64 6.54 -7.08
CA MET A 19 -16.62 7.23 -6.28
C MET A 19 -15.24 7.12 -6.92
N VAL A 20 -14.86 5.94 -7.41
CA VAL A 20 -13.60 5.75 -8.14
C VAL A 20 -13.59 6.54 -9.44
N GLY A 21 -14.68 6.50 -10.21
CA GLY A 21 -14.81 7.21 -11.48
C GLY A 21 -14.73 8.74 -11.35
N LEU A 22 -15.05 9.30 -10.18
CA LEU A 22 -14.96 10.72 -9.87
C LEU A 22 -13.56 11.15 -9.40
N PHE A 23 -12.52 10.32 -9.57
CA PHE A 23 -11.16 10.63 -9.09
C PHE A 23 -10.64 12.02 -9.48
N LEU A 24 -10.93 12.52 -10.70
CA LEU A 24 -10.51 13.86 -11.13
C LEU A 24 -11.51 14.97 -10.77
N ASP A 25 -12.63 14.66 -10.11
CA ASP A 25 -13.54 15.62 -9.49
C ASP A 25 -13.45 15.46 -7.97
N GLY A 26 -12.48 16.15 -7.37
CA GLY A 26 -12.14 15.95 -5.96
C GLY A 26 -13.31 16.25 -5.01
N ALA A 27 -14.08 17.30 -5.29
CA ALA A 27 -15.21 17.69 -4.46
C ALA A 27 -16.32 16.62 -4.46
N ARG A 28 -16.69 16.10 -5.64
CA ARG A 28 -17.73 15.05 -5.73
C ARG A 28 -17.22 13.71 -5.22
N GLN A 29 -15.96 13.34 -5.49
CA GLN A 29 -15.40 12.11 -4.94
C GLN A 29 -15.38 12.12 -3.42
N VAL A 30 -14.93 13.21 -2.79
CA VAL A 30 -14.88 13.32 -1.33
C VAL A 30 -16.27 13.20 -0.71
N LYS A 31 -17.26 13.89 -1.29
CA LYS A 31 -18.64 13.79 -0.84
C LYS A 31 -19.17 12.35 -0.95
N LEU A 32 -19.00 11.71 -2.10
CA LEU A 32 -19.50 10.36 -2.33
C LEU A 32 -18.77 9.32 -1.48
N GLY A 33 -17.46 9.48 -1.24
CA GLY A 33 -16.69 8.63 -0.35
C GLY A 33 -17.14 8.73 1.12
N GLN A 34 -17.47 9.93 1.59
CA GLN A 34 -18.03 10.14 2.94
C GLN A 34 -19.43 9.54 3.08
N GLU A 35 -20.30 9.73 2.07
CA GLU A 35 -21.62 9.12 2.04
C GLU A 35 -21.53 7.58 2.05
N LEU A 36 -20.68 7.01 1.19
CA LEU A 36 -20.45 5.57 1.12
C LEU A 36 -19.90 5.02 2.45
N LEU A 37 -18.94 5.71 3.08
CA LEU A 37 -18.42 5.33 4.40
C LEU A 37 -19.54 5.27 5.45
N ALA A 38 -20.40 6.29 5.50
CA ALA A 38 -21.50 6.34 6.46
C ALA A 38 -22.54 5.24 6.22
N GLU A 39 -22.84 4.95 4.95
CA GLU A 39 -23.76 3.88 4.57
C GLU A 39 -23.20 2.48 4.87
N ILE A 40 -21.93 2.22 4.56
CA ILE A 40 -21.27 0.95 4.90
C ILE A 40 -21.26 0.78 6.43
N GLY A 41 -20.91 1.83 7.17
CA GLY A 41 -20.93 1.80 8.64
C GLY A 41 -22.30 1.45 9.20
N ARG A 42 -23.37 2.05 8.67
CA ARG A 42 -24.75 1.73 9.06
C ARG A 42 -25.11 0.29 8.69
N ALA A 43 -24.94 -0.09 7.43
CA ALA A 43 -25.34 -1.40 6.93
C ALA A 43 -24.61 -2.55 7.64
N ALA A 44 -23.30 -2.44 7.83
CA ALA A 44 -22.51 -3.50 8.41
C ALA A 44 -22.69 -3.60 9.94
N VAL A 45 -22.76 -2.47 10.65
CA VAL A 45 -22.72 -2.44 12.12
C VAL A 45 -24.10 -2.32 12.74
N VAL A 46 -24.96 -1.43 12.21
CA VAL A 46 -26.30 -1.20 12.76
C VAL A 46 -27.26 -2.28 12.25
N ASP A 47 -27.23 -2.53 10.93
CA ASP A 47 -28.19 -3.45 10.30
C ASP A 47 -27.66 -4.91 10.27
N GLY A 48 -26.37 -5.13 10.56
CA GLY A 48 -25.75 -6.46 10.55
C GLY A 48 -25.68 -7.11 9.17
N LEU A 49 -25.74 -6.32 8.09
CA LEU A 49 -25.70 -6.81 6.73
C LEU A 49 -24.31 -7.39 6.41
N ASN A 50 -24.29 -8.61 5.85
CA ASN A 50 -23.08 -9.26 5.36
C ASN A 50 -23.35 -9.77 3.95
N SER A 51 -22.90 -9.04 2.93
CA SER A 51 -23.11 -9.39 1.53
C SER A 51 -21.85 -9.17 0.70
N LEU A 52 -21.77 -9.87 -0.43
CA LEU A 52 -20.69 -9.68 -1.41
C LEU A 52 -20.64 -8.24 -1.91
N ASP A 53 -21.79 -7.63 -2.20
CA ASP A 53 -21.92 -6.22 -2.62
C ASP A 53 -21.30 -5.26 -1.59
N LEU A 54 -21.66 -5.44 -0.32
CA LEU A 54 -21.12 -4.63 0.77
C LEU A 54 -19.60 -4.80 0.90
N LEU A 55 -19.10 -6.04 0.86
CA LEU A 55 -17.66 -6.30 0.97
C LEU A 55 -16.87 -5.72 -0.20
N GLN A 56 -17.33 -5.89 -1.44
CA GLN A 56 -16.69 -5.31 -2.62
C GLN A 56 -16.65 -3.78 -2.53
N SER A 57 -17.74 -3.15 -2.11
CA SER A 57 -17.79 -1.70 -1.91
C SER A 57 -16.82 -1.21 -0.83
N LEU A 58 -16.68 -1.96 0.25
CA LEU A 58 -15.76 -1.69 1.36
C LEU A 58 -14.31 -1.80 0.91
N GLN A 59 -13.97 -2.83 0.15
CA GLN A 59 -12.64 -3.00 -0.45
C GLN A 59 -12.29 -1.83 -1.38
N MET A 60 -13.24 -1.42 -2.23
CA MET A 60 -13.05 -0.27 -3.12
C MET A 60 -12.93 1.05 -2.34
N LEU A 61 -13.72 1.25 -1.29
CA LEU A 61 -13.60 2.43 -0.42
C LEU A 61 -12.21 2.49 0.23
N VAL A 62 -11.72 1.38 0.79
CA VAL A 62 -10.38 1.33 1.39
C VAL A 62 -9.31 1.58 0.33
N ALA A 63 -9.38 0.91 -0.82
CA ALA A 63 -8.40 1.06 -1.88
C ALA A 63 -8.36 2.48 -2.46
N TRP A 64 -9.51 3.14 -2.63
CA TRP A 64 -9.57 4.39 -3.41
C TRP A 64 -9.84 5.65 -2.60
N PHE A 65 -10.20 5.52 -1.33
CA PHE A 65 -10.58 6.65 -0.48
C PHE A 65 -9.78 6.75 0.83
N HIS A 66 -8.83 5.85 1.09
CA HIS A 66 -8.02 5.88 2.32
C HIS A 66 -7.30 7.21 2.57
N TYR A 67 -6.94 7.96 1.52
CA TYR A 67 -6.32 9.29 1.64
C TYR A 67 -7.20 10.31 2.38
N ALA A 68 -8.53 10.08 2.43
CA ALA A 68 -9.49 10.92 3.13
C ALA A 68 -9.96 10.30 4.46
N LEU A 69 -9.44 9.12 4.83
CA LEU A 69 -9.77 8.41 6.06
C LEU A 69 -8.72 8.65 7.15
N LYS A 70 -9.12 8.50 8.42
CA LYS A 70 -8.20 8.41 9.57
C LYS A 70 -7.67 6.98 9.69
N GLY A 71 -6.53 6.80 10.36
CA GLY A 71 -5.98 5.45 10.57
C GLY A 71 -6.75 4.49 11.41
N SER A 72 -7.43 4.99 12.43
CA SER A 72 -8.41 4.21 13.14
C SER A 72 -9.56 3.78 12.21
N GLN A 73 -9.99 4.63 11.26
CA GLN A 73 -11.01 4.25 10.29
C GLN A 73 -10.50 3.18 9.32
N VAL A 74 -9.31 3.33 8.73
CA VAL A 74 -8.73 2.31 7.84
C VAL A 74 -8.58 0.97 8.56
N THR A 75 -8.03 0.98 9.77
CA THR A 75 -7.90 -0.22 10.60
C THR A 75 -9.25 -0.87 10.89
N ASN A 76 -10.24 -0.09 11.32
CA ASN A 76 -11.58 -0.60 11.62
C ASN A 76 -12.26 -1.18 10.39
N LEU A 77 -12.14 -0.52 9.24
CA LEU A 77 -12.70 -0.98 7.97
C LEU A 77 -12.04 -2.28 7.47
N LEU A 78 -10.73 -2.43 7.67
CA LEU A 78 -10.01 -3.67 7.35
C LEU A 78 -10.45 -4.83 8.25
N PHE A 79 -10.62 -4.60 9.56
CA PHE A 79 -11.18 -5.60 10.47
C PHE A 79 -12.65 -5.92 10.17
N LEU A 80 -13.43 -4.92 9.78
CA LEU A 80 -14.80 -5.12 9.33
C LEU A 80 -14.86 -5.98 8.07
N ALA A 81 -13.98 -5.74 7.09
CA ALA A 81 -13.89 -6.56 5.89
C ALA A 81 -13.59 -8.03 6.22
N ARG A 82 -12.69 -8.28 7.18
CA ARG A 82 -12.43 -9.63 7.68
C ARG A 82 -13.64 -10.26 8.35
N ALA A 83 -14.33 -9.51 9.20
CA ALA A 83 -15.53 -9.99 9.88
C ALA A 83 -16.62 -10.37 8.87
N ILE A 84 -16.83 -9.54 7.84
CA ILE A 84 -17.74 -9.86 6.74
C ILE A 84 -17.28 -11.13 6.00
N CYS A 85 -15.98 -11.28 5.69
CA CYS A 85 -15.45 -12.49 5.07
C CYS A 85 -15.74 -13.77 5.88
N VAL A 86 -15.69 -13.71 7.22
CA VAL A 86 -16.03 -14.86 8.08
C VAL A 86 -17.52 -15.23 7.98
N ASN A 87 -18.38 -14.24 7.81
CA ASN A 87 -19.83 -14.43 7.66
C ASN A 87 -20.23 -14.87 6.25
N LEU A 88 -19.43 -14.53 5.24
CA LEU A 88 -19.61 -14.98 3.87
C LEU A 88 -19.16 -16.44 3.74
N ARG A 89 -20.06 -17.32 3.30
CA ARG A 89 -19.78 -18.75 3.15
C ARG A 89 -19.41 -19.07 1.70
N PHE A 90 -18.34 -19.83 1.52
CA PHE A 90 -17.90 -20.41 0.25
C PHE A 90 -17.26 -21.79 0.52
N THR A 91 -17.18 -22.63 -0.51
CA THR A 91 -16.77 -24.04 -0.40
C THR A 91 -15.83 -24.47 -1.53
N GLU A 92 -15.03 -25.51 -1.31
CA GLU A 92 -14.22 -26.17 -2.36
C GLU A 92 -15.04 -27.08 -3.28
N ASP A 93 -16.36 -27.12 -3.12
CA ASP A 93 -17.22 -28.05 -3.84
C ASP A 93 -17.16 -27.83 -5.36
N THR A 94 -16.51 -28.77 -6.03
CA THR A 94 -16.35 -28.78 -7.50
C THR A 94 -17.62 -29.21 -8.24
N SER A 95 -18.67 -29.63 -7.52
CA SER A 95 -19.97 -29.98 -8.12
C SER A 95 -20.87 -28.78 -8.38
N LEU A 96 -20.53 -27.59 -7.86
CA LEU A 96 -21.28 -26.36 -8.12
C LEU A 96 -21.28 -26.02 -9.61
N GLN A 97 -22.44 -25.61 -10.13
CA GLN A 97 -22.63 -25.27 -11.54
C GLN A 97 -23.34 -23.92 -11.71
N GLY A 98 -23.13 -23.28 -12.87
CA GLY A 98 -23.76 -22.02 -13.23
C GLY A 98 -23.54 -20.91 -12.21
N GLU A 99 -24.59 -20.14 -11.92
CA GLU A 99 -24.53 -18.96 -11.04
C GLU A 99 -24.03 -19.26 -9.62
N GLU A 100 -24.24 -20.48 -9.10
CA GLU A 100 -23.78 -20.85 -7.77
C GLU A 100 -22.26 -20.99 -7.73
N SER A 101 -21.67 -21.56 -8.78
CA SER A 101 -20.22 -21.66 -8.96
C SER A 101 -19.60 -20.27 -9.12
N ASP A 102 -20.19 -19.42 -9.96
CA ASP A 102 -19.73 -18.05 -10.19
C ASP A 102 -19.74 -17.24 -8.89
N ARG A 103 -20.85 -17.32 -8.13
CA ARG A 103 -20.96 -16.66 -6.83
C ARG A 103 -19.92 -17.19 -5.84
N ASN A 104 -19.64 -18.50 -5.84
CA ASN A 104 -18.64 -19.11 -4.95
C ASN A 104 -17.23 -18.60 -5.28
N LEU A 105 -16.88 -18.48 -6.56
CA LEU A 105 -15.60 -17.91 -7.01
C LEU A 105 -15.48 -16.42 -6.65
N ASP A 106 -16.55 -15.65 -6.81
CA ASP A 106 -16.59 -14.25 -6.38
C ASP A 106 -16.28 -14.09 -4.88
N HIS A 107 -16.82 -14.98 -4.04
CA HIS A 107 -16.52 -15.00 -2.60
C HIS A 107 -15.03 -15.28 -2.33
N MET A 108 -14.42 -16.21 -3.07
CA MET A 108 -12.99 -16.51 -2.95
C MET A 108 -12.11 -15.34 -3.40
N ARG A 109 -12.49 -14.66 -4.49
CA ARG A 109 -11.78 -13.46 -4.97
C ARG A 109 -11.81 -12.33 -3.94
N VAL A 110 -12.97 -12.05 -3.35
CA VAL A 110 -13.06 -11.01 -2.31
C VAL A 110 -12.35 -11.44 -1.04
N TYR A 111 -12.31 -12.73 -0.68
CA TYR A 111 -11.52 -13.20 0.45
C TYR A 111 -10.01 -12.96 0.21
N ALA A 112 -9.51 -13.34 -0.97
CA ALA A 112 -8.13 -13.09 -1.39
C ALA A 112 -7.79 -11.60 -1.46
N GLY A 113 -8.70 -10.78 -2.00
CA GLY A 113 -8.59 -9.33 -1.99
C GLY A 113 -8.52 -8.75 -0.57
N THR A 114 -9.37 -9.23 0.34
CA THR A 114 -9.35 -8.78 1.74
C THR A 114 -8.04 -9.12 2.41
N TYR A 115 -7.50 -10.32 2.18
CA TYR A 115 -6.17 -10.70 2.63
C TYR A 115 -5.11 -9.74 2.09
N TYR A 116 -5.08 -9.52 0.78
CA TYR A 116 -4.12 -8.63 0.13
C TYR A 116 -4.15 -7.21 0.72
N LEU A 117 -5.34 -6.60 0.86
CA LEU A 117 -5.47 -5.25 1.42
C LEU A 117 -5.00 -5.18 2.88
N ASN A 118 -5.31 -6.21 3.67
CA ASN A 118 -4.92 -6.29 5.06
C ASN A 118 -3.41 -6.43 5.24
N THR A 119 -2.80 -7.34 4.50
CA THR A 119 -1.36 -7.59 4.58
C THR A 119 -0.57 -6.38 4.12
N LEU A 120 -1.01 -5.71 3.06
CA LEU A 120 -0.35 -4.49 2.57
C LEU A 120 -0.32 -3.40 3.64
N VAL A 121 -1.45 -3.13 4.29
CA VAL A 121 -1.55 -2.06 5.31
C VAL A 121 -0.81 -2.45 6.58
N PHE A 122 -0.99 -3.66 7.10
CA PHE A 122 -0.42 -4.02 8.41
C PHE A 122 1.06 -4.38 8.38
N THR A 123 1.57 -4.91 7.28
CA THR A 123 3.02 -5.10 7.08
C THR A 123 3.75 -3.76 7.05
N ALA A 124 3.24 -2.79 6.26
CA ALA A 124 3.80 -1.43 6.20
C ALA A 124 3.76 -0.72 7.56
N ASN A 125 2.73 -0.98 8.37
CA ASN A 125 2.56 -0.42 9.72
C ASN A 125 3.27 -1.23 10.82
N LYS A 126 4.09 -2.24 10.49
CA LYS A 126 4.82 -3.07 11.45
C LYS A 126 3.93 -3.72 12.52
N ARG A 127 2.74 -4.19 12.11
CA ARG A 127 1.80 -4.93 12.98
C ARG A 127 1.60 -6.38 12.51
N PRO A 128 2.62 -7.25 12.66
CA PRO A 128 2.51 -8.65 12.25
C PRO A 128 1.49 -9.45 13.08
N ASP A 129 1.21 -9.00 14.30
CA ASP A 129 0.26 -9.58 15.26
C ASP A 129 -1.19 -9.57 14.76
N VAL A 130 -1.53 -8.59 13.91
CA VAL A 130 -2.88 -8.46 13.35
C VAL A 130 -2.99 -9.02 11.94
N LEU A 131 -2.01 -9.76 11.41
CA LEU A 131 -2.12 -10.33 10.06
C LEU A 131 -3.16 -11.47 9.99
N MET A 132 -3.76 -11.66 8.81
CA MET A 132 -4.75 -12.71 8.61
C MET A 132 -4.10 -14.09 8.55
N ASN A 133 -4.83 -15.11 9.03
CA ASN A 133 -4.45 -16.50 8.82
C ASN A 133 -4.65 -16.89 7.34
N THR A 134 -3.71 -17.65 6.79
CA THR A 134 -3.68 -18.08 5.38
C THR A 134 -4.36 -19.42 5.12
N SER A 135 -4.91 -20.11 6.13
CA SER A 135 -5.50 -21.45 5.99
C SER A 135 -6.59 -21.54 4.92
N HIS A 136 -7.58 -20.63 4.97
CA HIS A 136 -8.64 -20.55 3.96
C HIS A 136 -8.17 -19.86 2.67
N LEU A 137 -7.10 -19.07 2.73
CA LEU A 137 -6.57 -18.37 1.56
C LEU A 137 -5.93 -19.33 0.56
N GLU A 138 -5.19 -20.34 1.04
CA GLU A 138 -4.58 -21.35 0.17
C GLU A 138 -5.62 -22.14 -0.61
N MET A 139 -6.74 -22.45 0.06
CA MET A 139 -7.89 -23.05 -0.57
C MET A 139 -8.45 -22.16 -1.69
N CYS A 140 -8.70 -20.88 -1.40
CA CYS A 140 -9.19 -19.91 -2.39
C CYS A 140 -8.26 -19.85 -3.61
N CYS A 141 -6.95 -19.69 -3.37
CA CYS A 141 -5.97 -19.57 -4.44
C CYS A 141 -5.92 -20.82 -5.31
N ARG A 142 -5.96 -22.02 -4.70
CA ARG A 142 -5.94 -23.29 -5.43
C ARG A 142 -7.17 -23.47 -6.32
N VAL A 143 -8.36 -23.11 -5.84
CA VAL A 143 -9.59 -23.20 -6.65
C VAL A 143 -9.54 -22.17 -7.79
N LEU A 144 -9.18 -20.92 -7.49
CA LEU A 144 -9.05 -19.87 -8.50
C LEU A 144 -8.01 -20.21 -9.58
N GLU A 145 -6.87 -20.80 -9.20
CA GLU A 145 -5.81 -21.23 -10.12
C GLU A 145 -6.23 -22.39 -11.04
N ARG A 146 -7.11 -23.27 -10.56
CA ARG A 146 -7.66 -24.37 -11.37
C ARG A 146 -8.73 -23.89 -12.35
N THR A 147 -9.56 -22.95 -11.92
CA THR A 147 -10.70 -22.49 -12.70
C THR A 147 -10.33 -21.37 -13.67
N MET A 148 -9.52 -20.39 -13.23
CA MET A 148 -9.03 -19.25 -14.01
C MET A 148 -10.14 -18.59 -14.84
N GLN A 149 -11.31 -18.38 -14.22
CA GLN A 149 -12.49 -17.88 -14.91
C GLN A 149 -12.27 -16.47 -15.48
N HIS A 150 -11.40 -15.67 -14.86
CA HIS A 150 -11.00 -14.37 -15.38
C HIS A 150 -9.48 -14.27 -15.53
N PRO A 151 -8.96 -13.57 -16.56
CA PRO A 151 -7.51 -13.32 -16.69
C PRO A 151 -6.89 -12.60 -15.48
N SER A 152 -7.71 -11.85 -14.73
CA SER A 152 -7.33 -11.20 -13.47
C SER A 152 -7.11 -12.16 -12.31
N ASP A 153 -7.60 -13.39 -12.38
CA ASP A 153 -7.43 -14.39 -11.31
C ASP A 153 -5.96 -14.73 -11.13
N GLU A 154 -5.23 -14.91 -12.24
CA GLU A 154 -3.79 -15.13 -12.22
C GLU A 154 -3.05 -13.99 -11.51
N TYR A 155 -3.40 -12.76 -11.86
CA TYR A 155 -2.79 -11.57 -11.28
C TYR A 155 -3.08 -11.45 -9.77
N LEU A 156 -4.33 -11.70 -9.37
CA LEU A 156 -4.72 -11.74 -7.95
C LEU A 156 -3.89 -12.78 -7.20
N ILE A 157 -3.70 -13.98 -7.76
CA ILE A 157 -2.87 -15.02 -7.16
C ILE A 157 -1.43 -14.53 -7.01
N LYS A 158 -0.81 -13.95 -8.06
CA LYS A 158 0.56 -13.41 -7.98
C LYS A 158 0.68 -12.32 -6.90
N LEU A 159 -0.31 -11.43 -6.77
CA LEU A 159 -0.36 -10.40 -5.72
C LEU A 159 -0.45 -11.01 -4.33
N VAL A 160 -1.31 -12.02 -4.15
CA VAL A 160 -1.43 -12.75 -2.88
C VAL A 160 -0.11 -13.41 -2.52
N ARG A 161 0.55 -14.10 -3.47
CA ARG A 161 1.80 -14.82 -3.21
C ARG A 161 2.93 -13.90 -2.75
N ILE A 162 3.12 -12.73 -3.37
CA ILE A 162 4.15 -11.79 -2.90
C ILE A 162 3.81 -11.21 -1.53
N GLN A 163 2.53 -10.95 -1.24
CA GLN A 163 2.13 -10.48 0.08
C GLN A 163 2.24 -11.58 1.16
N GLN A 164 2.08 -12.86 0.82
CA GLN A 164 2.39 -13.97 1.73
C GLN A 164 3.87 -14.02 2.10
N LEU A 165 4.76 -13.81 1.12
CA LEU A 165 6.20 -13.69 1.40
C LEU A 165 6.49 -12.49 2.30
N ALA A 166 5.91 -11.32 2.01
CA ALA A 166 6.05 -10.14 2.86
C ALA A 166 5.53 -10.38 4.29
N GLN A 167 4.38 -11.05 4.46
CA GLN A 167 3.87 -11.46 5.77
C GLN A 167 4.87 -12.38 6.49
N SER A 168 5.39 -13.41 5.82
CA SER A 168 6.36 -14.35 6.40
C SER A 168 7.64 -13.66 6.85
N ILE A 169 8.15 -12.71 6.06
CA ILE A 169 9.30 -11.88 6.42
C ILE A 169 8.93 -11.02 7.64
N SER A 170 7.80 -10.32 7.63
CA SER A 170 7.37 -9.45 8.74
C SER A 170 7.21 -10.19 10.05
N VAL A 171 6.66 -11.41 10.02
CA VAL A 171 6.45 -12.23 11.23
C VAL A 171 7.78 -12.77 11.74
N THR A 172 8.62 -13.30 10.86
CA THR A 172 9.93 -13.86 11.22
C THR A 172 10.88 -12.79 11.77
N MET A 173 10.88 -11.61 11.16
CA MET A 173 11.76 -10.49 11.52
C MET A 173 11.19 -9.58 12.62
N SER A 174 10.02 -9.92 13.19
CA SER A 174 9.47 -9.20 14.34
C SER A 174 10.35 -9.40 15.59
N ALA A 175 10.46 -8.38 16.45
CA ALA A 175 11.31 -8.43 17.64
C ALA A 175 11.02 -9.66 18.54
N GLU A 176 9.74 -10.02 18.68
CA GLU A 176 9.27 -11.16 19.47
C GLU A 176 9.80 -12.51 18.95
N ASN A 177 9.81 -12.68 17.63
CA ASN A 177 10.22 -13.93 16.98
C ASN A 177 11.71 -13.96 16.61
N LEU A 178 12.35 -12.80 16.45
CA LEU A 178 13.73 -12.69 16.01
C LEU A 178 14.69 -13.38 16.98
N THR A 179 14.52 -13.17 18.29
CA THR A 179 15.37 -13.80 19.31
C THR A 179 15.27 -15.33 19.26
N GLN A 180 14.04 -15.85 19.10
CA GLN A 180 13.81 -17.29 18.96
C GLN A 180 14.39 -17.83 17.66
N THR A 181 14.29 -17.08 16.57
CA THR A 181 14.83 -17.47 15.26
C THR A 181 16.36 -17.47 15.28
N ALA A 182 16.97 -16.41 15.78
CA ALA A 182 18.42 -16.24 15.88
C ALA A 182 19.08 -17.26 16.83
N SER A 183 18.35 -17.78 17.82
CA SER A 183 18.85 -18.88 18.66
C SER A 183 18.91 -20.23 17.94
N LYS A 184 18.16 -20.41 16.84
CA LYS A 184 18.10 -21.67 16.07
C LYS A 184 19.00 -21.63 14.84
N LEU A 185 19.09 -20.49 14.17
CA LEU A 185 19.80 -20.31 12.91
C LEU A 185 20.49 -18.94 12.85
N PRO A 186 21.67 -18.82 12.22
CA PRO A 186 22.26 -17.53 11.90
C PRO A 186 21.31 -16.66 11.09
N LEU A 187 21.21 -15.37 11.43
CA LEU A 187 20.31 -14.43 10.74
C LEU A 187 20.60 -14.36 9.23
N THR A 188 21.86 -14.45 8.83
CA THR A 188 22.29 -14.47 7.42
C THR A 188 21.69 -15.64 6.64
N MET A 189 21.54 -16.83 7.26
CA MET A 189 20.89 -17.97 6.62
C MET A 189 19.38 -17.74 6.45
N VAL A 190 18.74 -17.08 7.41
CA VAL A 190 17.31 -16.73 7.32
C VAL A 190 17.09 -15.72 6.20
N VAL A 191 17.95 -14.69 6.12
CA VAL A 191 17.91 -13.70 5.03
C VAL A 191 18.10 -14.38 3.68
N GLN A 192 19.14 -15.20 3.53
CA GLN A 192 19.40 -15.93 2.28
C GLN A 192 18.21 -16.80 1.86
N SER A 193 17.57 -17.49 2.81
CA SER A 193 16.38 -18.31 2.50
C SER A 193 15.21 -17.48 1.97
N PHE A 194 15.02 -16.25 2.45
CA PHE A 194 13.99 -15.35 1.90
C PHE A 194 14.41 -14.75 0.56
N GLU A 195 15.69 -14.43 0.35
CA GLU A 195 16.21 -14.00 -0.95
C GLU A 195 15.96 -15.07 -2.03
N GLU A 196 16.22 -16.35 -1.71
CA GLU A 196 15.95 -17.47 -2.60
C GLU A 196 14.45 -17.62 -2.92
N GLN A 197 13.57 -17.43 -1.93
CA GLN A 197 12.11 -17.45 -2.15
C GLN A 197 11.63 -16.27 -3.00
N LEU A 198 12.17 -15.07 -2.79
CA LEU A 198 11.86 -13.90 -3.61
C LEU A 198 12.37 -14.07 -5.04
N GLN A 199 13.55 -14.65 -5.23
CA GLN A 199 14.07 -14.97 -6.55
C GLN A 199 13.20 -16.02 -7.26
N LEU A 200 12.83 -17.09 -6.56
CA LEU A 200 11.90 -18.10 -7.08
C LEU A 200 10.55 -17.49 -7.47
N TYR A 201 10.04 -16.52 -6.70
CA TYR A 201 8.83 -15.78 -7.06
C TYR A 201 9.01 -15.01 -8.39
N LYS A 202 10.12 -14.26 -8.53
CA LYS A 202 10.44 -13.51 -9.76
C LYS A 202 10.52 -14.45 -10.98
N ASP A 203 11.22 -15.57 -10.84
CA ASP A 203 11.40 -16.55 -11.92
C ASP A 203 10.07 -17.19 -12.35
N ASN A 204 9.11 -17.31 -11.43
CA ASN A 204 7.78 -17.88 -11.67
C ASN A 204 6.71 -16.85 -12.10
N LEU A 205 7.05 -15.58 -12.31
CA LEU A 205 6.09 -14.61 -12.84
C LEU A 205 5.69 -14.92 -14.28
N GLY A 206 6.56 -15.58 -15.05
CA GLY A 206 6.35 -15.85 -16.47
C GLY A 206 6.39 -14.57 -17.33
N PRO A 207 6.41 -14.71 -18.67
CA PRO A 207 6.60 -13.57 -19.59
C PRO A 207 5.51 -12.50 -19.46
N ARG A 208 4.26 -12.91 -19.20
CA ARG A 208 3.09 -12.02 -19.08
C ARG A 208 3.23 -10.98 -17.96
N PHE A 209 3.92 -11.33 -16.88
CA PHE A 209 4.08 -10.47 -15.70
C PHE A 209 5.52 -10.00 -15.49
N ALA A 210 6.45 -10.40 -16.37
CA ALA A 210 7.87 -10.02 -16.26
C ALA A 210 8.06 -8.50 -16.21
N ASP A 211 7.23 -7.75 -16.94
CA ASP A 211 7.25 -6.29 -16.97
C ASP A 211 6.12 -5.62 -16.18
N ASN A 212 5.45 -6.36 -15.29
CA ASN A 212 4.44 -5.78 -14.43
C ASN A 212 5.10 -5.02 -13.26
N ASP A 213 5.18 -3.71 -13.41
CA ASP A 213 5.82 -2.82 -12.46
C ASP A 213 5.17 -2.85 -11.06
N ASN A 214 3.85 -3.05 -10.93
CA ASN A 214 3.23 -3.21 -9.62
C ASN A 214 3.76 -4.45 -8.87
N LEU A 215 3.88 -5.60 -9.56
CA LEU A 215 4.48 -6.80 -8.96
C LEU A 215 5.97 -6.57 -8.64
N LYS A 216 6.73 -5.94 -9.54
CA LYS A 216 8.12 -5.56 -9.26
C LYS A 216 8.23 -4.68 -8.02
N THR A 217 7.34 -3.69 -7.85
CA THR A 217 7.37 -2.82 -6.67
C THR A 217 7.04 -3.57 -5.38
N HIS A 218 6.08 -4.51 -5.38
CA HIS A 218 5.82 -5.37 -4.22
C HIS A 218 7.04 -6.23 -3.85
N VAL A 219 7.77 -6.74 -4.85
CA VAL A 219 9.00 -7.50 -4.61
C VAL A 219 10.07 -6.63 -3.97
N ASN A 220 10.29 -5.42 -4.48
CA ASN A 220 11.23 -4.47 -3.86
C ASN A 220 10.81 -4.12 -2.42
N VAL A 221 9.52 -3.97 -2.14
CA VAL A 221 9.02 -3.72 -0.77
C VAL A 221 9.31 -4.90 0.15
N ALA A 222 9.13 -6.14 -0.31
CA ALA A 222 9.46 -7.33 0.45
C ALA A 222 10.98 -7.45 0.73
N GLU A 223 11.83 -7.06 -0.23
CA GLU A 223 13.28 -6.96 -0.02
C GLU A 223 13.64 -5.87 0.99
N VAL A 224 13.05 -4.67 0.89
CA VAL A 224 13.24 -3.61 1.89
C VAL A 224 12.84 -4.07 3.28
N LEU A 225 11.71 -4.79 3.39
CA LEU A 225 11.25 -5.40 4.63
C LEU A 225 12.24 -6.42 5.21
N LEU A 226 12.87 -7.21 4.35
CA LEU A 226 13.88 -8.19 4.72
C LEU A 226 15.15 -7.53 5.24
N TYR A 227 15.61 -6.47 4.57
CA TYR A 227 16.87 -5.81 4.86
C TYR A 227 16.77 -4.72 5.94
N GLU A 228 15.57 -4.21 6.26
CA GLU A 228 15.37 -3.19 7.29
C GLU A 228 15.89 -3.62 8.66
N ILE A 229 16.01 -4.93 8.92
CA ILE A 229 16.57 -5.43 10.18
C ILE A 229 17.96 -4.84 10.48
N ALA A 230 18.76 -4.56 9.44
CA ALA A 230 20.09 -3.97 9.55
C ALA A 230 20.09 -2.48 9.93
N VAL A 231 18.93 -1.81 9.84
CA VAL A 231 18.76 -0.39 10.19
C VAL A 231 18.66 -0.21 11.71
N SER A 232 18.05 -1.16 12.43
CA SER A 232 17.87 -1.06 13.88
C SER A 232 19.10 -1.54 14.65
N ASP A 233 19.63 -0.69 15.53
CA ASP A 233 20.75 -1.05 16.41
C ASP A 233 20.39 -2.12 17.43
N GLN A 234 19.14 -2.16 17.90
CA GLN A 234 18.67 -3.16 18.86
C GLN A 234 18.69 -4.57 18.25
N HIS A 235 18.36 -4.68 16.96
CA HIS A 235 18.34 -5.95 16.24
C HIS A 235 19.68 -6.31 15.58
N SER A 236 20.56 -5.31 15.41
CA SER A 236 21.88 -5.45 14.80
C SER A 236 23.01 -5.52 15.83
N ALA A 237 22.71 -5.95 17.07
CA ALA A 237 23.74 -6.16 18.08
C ALA A 237 24.83 -7.08 17.51
N ALA A 238 26.10 -6.81 17.84
CA ALA A 238 27.26 -7.51 17.26
C ALA A 238 27.20 -9.04 17.38
N SER A 239 26.40 -9.56 18.33
CA SER A 239 26.14 -10.99 18.52
C SER A 239 25.28 -11.63 17.42
N TYR A 240 24.44 -10.87 16.70
CA TYR A 240 23.49 -11.37 15.70
C TYR A 240 23.92 -11.10 14.27
N LEU A 241 24.65 -10.00 14.02
CA LEU A 241 25.02 -9.58 12.68
C LEU A 241 26.38 -8.87 12.69
N PRO A 242 27.45 -9.50 12.17
CA PRO A 242 28.75 -8.84 11.97
C PRO A 242 28.63 -7.56 11.14
N LEU A 243 29.50 -6.58 11.40
CA LEU A 243 29.45 -5.27 10.74
C LEU A 243 29.48 -5.39 9.20
N THR A 244 30.31 -6.28 8.65
CA THR A 244 30.40 -6.49 7.20
C THR A 244 29.07 -6.95 6.61
N ASP A 245 28.42 -7.92 7.26
CA ASP A 245 27.11 -8.44 6.84
C ASP A 245 26.03 -7.36 6.99
N ARG A 246 26.07 -6.59 8.09
CA ARG A 246 25.18 -5.43 8.29
C ARG A 246 25.30 -4.41 7.16
N LEU A 247 26.52 -4.06 6.77
CA LEU A 247 26.77 -3.14 5.65
C LEU A 247 26.25 -3.70 4.33
N GLN A 248 26.40 -5.01 4.08
CA GLN A 248 25.86 -5.66 2.89
C GLN A 248 24.33 -5.58 2.83
N LEU A 249 23.63 -5.89 3.93
CA LEU A 249 22.17 -5.79 4.01
C LEU A 249 21.69 -4.34 3.84
N LEU A 250 22.38 -3.37 4.45
CA LEU A 250 22.04 -1.95 4.28
C LEU A 250 22.18 -1.50 2.81
N TRP A 251 23.25 -1.93 2.12
CA TRP A 251 23.41 -1.64 0.68
C TRP A 251 22.35 -2.33 -0.18
N ALA A 252 21.95 -3.55 0.16
CA ALA A 252 20.85 -4.23 -0.50
C ALA A 252 19.53 -3.45 -0.31
N CYS A 253 19.27 -2.96 0.92
CA CYS A 253 18.12 -2.09 1.21
C CYS A 253 18.12 -0.80 0.36
N VAL A 254 19.27 -0.11 0.25
CA VAL A 254 19.41 1.08 -0.62
C VAL A 254 19.06 0.77 -2.07
N ARG A 255 19.53 -0.37 -2.60
CA ARG A 255 19.29 -0.76 -4.00
C ARG A 255 17.83 -1.13 -4.25
N SER A 256 17.18 -1.85 -3.33
CA SER A 256 15.75 -2.17 -3.44
C SER A 256 14.89 -0.90 -3.34
N LEU A 257 15.23 0.03 -2.44
CA LEU A 257 14.58 1.35 -2.37
C LEU A 257 14.76 2.14 -3.67
N LYS A 258 15.99 2.22 -4.18
CA LYS A 258 16.29 2.90 -5.44
C LYS A 258 15.48 2.31 -6.59
N THR A 259 15.50 0.99 -6.75
CA THR A 259 14.75 0.29 -7.81
C THR A 259 13.25 0.53 -7.68
N PHE A 260 12.71 0.51 -6.46
CA PHE A 260 11.32 0.87 -6.20
C PHE A 260 10.99 2.28 -6.68
N PHE A 261 11.81 3.28 -6.33
CA PHE A 261 11.59 4.68 -6.75
C PHE A 261 11.83 4.90 -8.24
N ASP A 262 12.82 4.25 -8.84
CA ASP A 262 13.07 4.33 -10.28
C ASP A 262 11.83 3.82 -11.05
N ILE A 263 11.32 2.63 -10.73
CA ILE A 263 10.09 2.07 -11.33
C ILE A 263 8.89 3.00 -11.09
N ARG A 264 8.76 3.52 -9.86
CA ARG A 264 7.68 4.43 -9.44
C ARG A 264 7.61 5.71 -10.27
N PHE A 265 8.74 6.23 -10.71
CA PHE A 265 8.82 7.52 -11.38
C PHE A 265 9.08 7.42 -12.89
N ASP A 266 9.43 6.24 -13.40
CA ASP A 266 9.66 5.97 -14.82
C ASP A 266 8.37 6.07 -15.65
N HIS A 267 7.26 5.46 -15.22
CA HIS A 267 5.98 5.54 -15.92
C HIS A 267 4.91 6.28 -15.10
N ARG A 268 4.82 7.59 -15.31
CA ARG A 268 3.80 8.45 -14.67
C ARG A 268 2.49 8.40 -15.46
N GLU A 269 1.47 7.73 -14.92
CA GLU A 269 0.11 7.76 -15.46
C GLU A 269 -0.80 8.53 -14.51
N MET A 270 -1.12 9.76 -14.91
CA MET A 270 -1.85 10.73 -14.11
C MET A 270 -3.25 11.00 -14.64
N GLU A 271 -3.65 10.37 -15.76
CA GLU A 271 -4.91 10.67 -16.46
C GLU A 271 -6.06 9.78 -16.04
N ARG A 272 -5.78 8.55 -15.57
CA ARG A 272 -6.81 7.58 -15.21
C ARG A 272 -6.48 6.80 -13.93
N PRO A 273 -7.49 6.51 -13.10
CA PRO A 273 -7.35 5.55 -12.02
C PRO A 273 -6.96 4.17 -12.57
N ARG A 274 -5.79 3.62 -12.21
CA ARG A 274 -5.34 2.26 -12.59
C ARG A 274 -5.89 1.18 -11.65
N PHE A 275 -6.00 -0.06 -12.15
CA PHE A 275 -6.79 -1.17 -11.57
C PHE A 275 -6.67 -1.39 -10.04
N LEU A 276 -5.51 -1.16 -9.42
CA LEU A 276 -5.31 -1.26 -7.97
C LEU A 276 -4.56 -0.04 -7.42
N CYS A 277 -5.20 0.63 -6.48
CA CYS A 277 -4.76 1.88 -5.90
C CYS A 277 -4.28 1.64 -4.46
N MET A 278 -3.33 0.71 -4.24
CA MET A 278 -2.94 0.30 -2.89
C MET A 278 -1.44 0.40 -2.60
N SER A 279 -0.60 0.90 -3.50
CA SER A 279 0.83 1.15 -3.23
C SER A 279 1.09 2.27 -2.22
N ALA A 280 0.04 2.87 -1.66
CA ALA A 280 0.10 4.00 -0.77
C ALA A 280 0.84 3.70 0.55
N SER A 281 0.46 2.62 1.23
CA SER A 281 1.12 2.25 2.49
C SER A 281 2.57 1.83 2.26
N GLU A 282 2.84 1.17 1.14
CA GLU A 282 4.19 0.75 0.75
C GLU A 282 5.09 1.94 0.37
N LEU A 283 4.56 2.96 -0.31
CA LEU A 283 5.32 4.19 -0.62
C LEU A 283 5.69 4.95 0.66
N VAL A 284 4.75 5.10 1.59
CA VAL A 284 5.05 5.73 2.89
C VAL A 284 6.10 4.93 3.64
N TYR A 285 5.94 3.61 3.67
CA TYR A 285 6.91 2.71 4.28
C TYR A 285 8.31 2.85 3.68
N THR A 286 8.43 2.82 2.35
CA THR A 286 9.72 3.00 1.65
C THR A 286 10.33 4.39 1.86
N ILE A 287 9.52 5.45 1.95
CA ILE A 287 10.01 6.79 2.32
C ILE A 287 10.57 6.78 3.74
N ILE A 288 9.86 6.18 4.71
CA ILE A 288 10.31 6.09 6.11
C ILE A 288 11.64 5.32 6.18
N VAL A 289 11.74 4.14 5.57
CA VAL A 289 12.98 3.35 5.57
C VAL A 289 14.09 4.07 4.82
N GLY A 290 13.78 4.71 3.70
CA GLY A 290 14.73 5.53 2.95
C GLY A 290 15.31 6.65 3.79
N ILE A 291 14.48 7.40 4.53
CA ILE A 291 14.94 8.43 5.47
C ILE A 291 15.88 7.80 6.50
N LYS A 292 15.49 6.70 7.16
CA LYS A 292 16.35 6.04 8.16
C LYS A 292 17.72 5.66 7.60
N VAL A 293 17.76 5.09 6.40
CA VAL A 293 19.00 4.61 5.77
C VAL A 293 19.93 5.76 5.38
N VAL A 294 19.37 6.88 4.89
CA VAL A 294 20.16 8.06 4.52
C VAL A 294 20.55 8.95 5.71
N THR A 295 20.02 8.69 6.92
CA THR A 295 20.41 9.37 8.16
C THR A 295 21.20 8.48 9.12
N LEU A 296 21.34 7.19 8.82
CA LEU A 296 22.02 6.21 9.68
C LEU A 296 23.52 6.53 9.79
N GLN A 297 24.03 6.62 11.01
CA GLN A 297 25.46 6.80 11.25
C GLN A 297 26.06 5.50 11.77
N LEU A 298 26.89 4.84 10.95
CA LEU A 298 27.68 3.69 11.41
C LEU A 298 29.07 3.63 10.77
N PRO A 299 30.03 2.92 11.39
CA PRO A 299 31.36 2.74 10.81
C PRO A 299 31.29 2.09 9.42
N GLY A 300 31.96 2.69 8.43
CA GLY A 300 31.97 2.21 7.05
C GLY A 300 30.75 2.62 6.20
N TRP A 301 29.76 3.31 6.78
CA TRP A 301 28.59 3.81 6.06
C TRP A 301 28.80 5.25 5.59
N ASN A 302 29.25 5.39 4.34
CA ASN A 302 29.57 6.69 3.76
C ASN A 302 28.31 7.42 3.29
N LEU A 303 27.76 8.29 4.13
CA LEU A 303 26.55 9.06 3.84
C LEU A 303 26.60 9.85 2.53
N ALA A 304 27.75 10.38 2.12
CA ALA A 304 27.86 11.09 0.84
C ALA A 304 27.59 10.17 -0.35
N GLN A 305 28.10 8.94 -0.29
CA GLN A 305 27.85 7.92 -1.32
C GLN A 305 26.40 7.43 -1.27
N ILE A 306 25.84 7.24 -0.07
CA ILE A 306 24.45 6.80 0.11
C ILE A 306 23.47 7.85 -0.43
N HIS A 307 23.71 9.14 -0.16
CA HIS A 307 22.90 10.22 -0.71
C HIS A 307 23.03 10.38 -2.23
N ALA A 308 24.16 9.97 -2.81
CA ALA A 308 24.33 9.96 -4.27
C ALA A 308 23.57 8.80 -4.92
N GLU A 309 23.48 7.66 -4.25
CA GLU A 309 22.71 6.50 -4.70
C GLU A 309 21.20 6.69 -4.50
N LEU A 310 20.78 7.24 -3.36
CA LEU A 310 19.39 7.42 -2.96
C LEU A 310 19.13 8.87 -2.50
N ASP A 311 18.71 9.72 -3.44
CA ASP A 311 18.33 11.09 -3.13
C ASP A 311 16.87 11.19 -2.66
N MET A 312 16.66 11.00 -1.35
CA MET A 312 15.32 11.10 -0.76
C MET A 312 14.69 12.50 -0.90
N VAL A 313 15.49 13.56 -1.03
CA VAL A 313 14.98 14.93 -1.25
C VAL A 313 14.37 15.03 -2.64
N GLU A 314 15.02 14.45 -3.64
CA GLU A 314 14.50 14.38 -5.01
C GLU A 314 13.25 13.48 -5.08
N VAL A 315 13.28 12.29 -4.49
CA VAL A 315 12.12 11.38 -4.40
C VAL A 315 10.88 12.09 -3.87
N MET A 316 11.00 12.78 -2.72
CA MET A 316 9.88 13.51 -2.14
C MET A 316 9.50 14.75 -2.95
N SER A 317 10.44 15.37 -3.68
CA SER A 317 10.15 16.49 -4.58
C SER A 317 9.33 16.05 -5.79
N GLN A 318 9.72 14.95 -6.43
CA GLN A 318 8.98 14.36 -7.55
C GLN A 318 7.58 13.94 -7.12
N GLN A 319 7.46 13.28 -5.97
CA GLN A 319 6.16 12.89 -5.44
C GLN A 319 5.29 14.10 -5.05
N ALA A 320 5.87 15.19 -4.55
CA ALA A 320 5.15 16.43 -4.26
C ALA A 320 4.68 17.12 -5.55
N GLN A 321 5.50 17.10 -6.61
CA GLN A 321 5.13 17.62 -7.92
C GLN A 321 3.97 16.83 -8.53
N ASP A 322 4.01 15.50 -8.45
CA ASP A 322 2.93 14.64 -8.89
C ASP A 322 1.62 14.95 -8.14
N LEU A 323 1.69 15.09 -6.81
CA LEU A 323 0.56 15.51 -5.98
C LEU A 323 -0.02 16.87 -6.41
N ASP A 324 0.83 17.87 -6.65
CA ASP A 324 0.42 19.21 -7.08
C ASP A 324 -0.32 19.17 -8.43
N ILE A 325 0.15 18.35 -9.38
CA ILE A 325 -0.52 18.14 -10.68
C ILE A 325 -1.92 17.55 -10.46
N ILE A 326 -2.05 16.54 -9.60
CA ILE A 326 -3.35 15.92 -9.32
C ILE A 326 -4.29 16.89 -8.60
N VAL A 327 -3.81 17.63 -7.59
CA VAL A 327 -4.59 18.69 -6.93
C VAL A 327 -5.08 19.71 -7.95
N GLY A 328 -4.20 20.15 -8.86
CA GLY A 328 -4.56 21.04 -9.95
C GLY A 328 -5.69 20.47 -10.79
N ARG A 329 -5.57 19.23 -11.27
CA ARG A 329 -6.61 18.57 -12.09
C ARG A 329 -7.93 18.41 -11.34
N ARG A 330 -7.87 17.99 -10.07
CA ARG A 330 -9.03 17.76 -9.21
C ARG A 330 -9.86 18.99 -8.90
N LYS A 331 -9.24 20.18 -8.92
CA LYS A 331 -9.94 21.48 -8.81
C LYS A 331 -10.73 21.84 -10.05
N HIS A 332 -10.23 21.48 -11.23
CA HIS A 332 -10.86 21.84 -12.50
C HIS A 332 -11.94 20.81 -12.92
N GLY A 333 -11.91 19.61 -12.33
CA GLY A 333 -12.82 18.52 -12.70
C GLY A 333 -12.44 17.88 -14.03
N ASN A 334 -12.89 16.65 -14.26
CA ASN A 334 -12.85 16.07 -15.60
C ASN A 334 -13.88 16.81 -16.48
N MET A 335 -13.43 17.67 -17.39
CA MET A 335 -14.25 18.33 -18.43
C MET A 335 -14.73 17.33 -19.51
N LEU A 336 -15.17 16.14 -19.11
CA LEU A 336 -15.72 15.09 -19.99
C LEU A 336 -17.24 14.91 -19.83
N GLY A 337 -17.91 15.86 -19.18
CA GLY A 337 -19.37 15.93 -19.06
C GLY A 337 -19.85 17.37 -19.07
N THR A 338 -21.02 17.60 -19.67
CA THR A 338 -21.64 18.91 -19.93
C THR A 338 -21.54 19.90 -18.77
N PRO A 339 -21.29 21.21 -19.04
CA PRO A 339 -21.22 22.24 -18.01
C PRO A 339 -22.48 22.20 -17.15
N THR A 340 -22.28 22.24 -15.84
CA THR A 340 -23.39 22.35 -14.88
C THR A 340 -24.12 23.66 -15.20
N PRO A 341 -25.44 23.66 -15.49
CA PRO A 341 -26.15 24.89 -15.80
C PRO A 341 -25.98 25.88 -14.67
N GLY A 342 -25.59 27.11 -15.00
CA GLY A 342 -25.40 28.21 -14.06
C GLY A 342 -26.71 28.52 -13.33
N GLY A 343 -26.92 27.85 -12.21
CA GLY A 343 -27.96 28.15 -11.25
C GLY A 343 -27.47 29.22 -10.28
N THR A 344 -28.21 30.32 -10.24
CA THR A 344 -28.01 31.53 -9.45
C THR A 344 -27.56 31.31 -8.00
N THR A 345 -26.51 32.07 -7.66
CA THR A 345 -26.02 32.49 -6.34
C THR A 345 -26.95 32.25 -5.13
N ALA A 346 -26.73 31.15 -4.44
CA ALA A 346 -26.64 31.16 -2.98
C ALA A 346 -25.17 30.93 -2.64
N ALA A 347 -24.62 31.63 -1.65
CA ALA A 347 -23.24 31.44 -1.20
C ALA A 347 -23.11 30.04 -0.57
N THR A 348 -22.93 29.03 -1.42
CA THR A 348 -22.56 27.69 -0.99
C THR A 348 -21.24 27.83 -0.26
N PRO A 349 -21.12 27.34 0.99
CA PRO A 349 -19.84 27.34 1.69
C PRO A 349 -18.79 26.72 0.77
N ALA A 350 -17.60 27.33 0.71
CA ALA A 350 -16.52 26.84 -0.12
C ALA A 350 -16.35 25.33 0.13
N PRO A 351 -16.24 24.51 -0.94
CA PRO A 351 -16.05 23.08 -0.77
C PRO A 351 -14.86 22.83 0.15
N PRO A 352 -14.92 21.81 1.03
CA PRO A 352 -13.82 21.49 1.91
C PRO A 352 -12.54 21.32 1.09
N PRO A 353 -11.38 21.76 1.62
CA PRO A 353 -10.12 21.67 0.88
C PRO A 353 -9.84 20.23 0.51
N ASP A 354 -9.36 20.02 -0.72
CA ASP A 354 -9.02 18.70 -1.21
C ASP A 354 -8.00 18.05 -0.27
N PRO A 355 -8.25 16.83 0.24
CA PRO A 355 -7.30 16.13 1.11
C PRO A 355 -5.88 16.08 0.54
N PHE A 356 -5.72 16.00 -0.79
CA PHE A 356 -4.40 16.00 -1.44
C PHE A 356 -3.59 17.29 -1.19
N GLU A 357 -4.23 18.45 -1.00
CA GLU A 357 -3.50 19.69 -0.65
C GLU A 357 -2.79 19.58 0.69
N ARG A 358 -3.40 18.89 1.65
CA ARG A 358 -2.79 18.65 2.96
C ARG A 358 -1.57 17.75 2.81
N LEU A 359 -1.71 16.69 2.01
CA LEU A 359 -0.66 15.71 1.77
C LEU A 359 0.57 16.32 1.09
N VAL A 360 0.38 17.20 0.09
CA VAL A 360 1.46 17.99 -0.51
C VAL A 360 2.25 18.76 0.54
N LYS A 361 1.53 19.51 1.39
CA LYS A 361 2.17 20.39 2.39
C LYS A 361 3.00 19.58 3.38
N GLN A 362 2.43 18.46 3.84
CA GLN A 362 3.09 17.56 4.78
C GLN A 362 4.32 16.89 4.16
N LEU A 363 4.23 16.40 2.92
CA LEU A 363 5.38 15.81 2.21
C LEU A 363 6.50 16.84 1.98
N LYS A 364 6.16 18.07 1.57
CA LYS A 364 7.13 19.17 1.42
C LYS A 364 7.82 19.49 2.76
N SER A 365 7.07 19.50 3.86
CA SER A 365 7.63 19.70 5.20
C SER A 365 8.65 18.62 5.57
N VAL A 366 8.33 17.34 5.38
CA VAL A 366 9.27 16.24 5.66
C VAL A 366 10.50 16.32 4.76
N ARG A 367 10.30 16.60 3.47
CA ARG A 367 11.41 16.80 2.54
C ARG A 367 12.37 17.89 3.03
N ASP A 368 11.83 19.02 3.48
CA ASP A 368 12.65 20.15 3.94
C ASP A 368 13.41 19.79 5.23
N LEU A 369 12.82 19.01 6.13
CA LEU A 369 13.51 18.45 7.31
C LEU A 369 14.65 17.49 6.91
N VAL A 370 14.39 16.56 5.99
CA VAL A 370 15.41 15.61 5.49
C VAL A 370 16.55 16.34 4.77
N LYS A 371 16.22 17.40 4.04
CA LYS A 371 17.22 18.27 3.39
C LYS A 371 18.11 18.98 4.42
N ALA A 372 17.52 19.52 5.49
CA ALA A 372 18.26 20.16 6.56
C ALA A 372 19.18 19.15 7.28
N GLU A 373 18.67 17.95 7.55
CA GLU A 373 19.44 16.89 8.22
C GLU A 373 20.59 16.37 7.36
N ARG A 374 20.37 16.15 6.06
CA ARG A 374 21.44 15.84 5.10
C ARG A 374 22.57 16.87 5.17
N GLN A 375 22.24 18.16 5.23
CA GLN A 375 23.23 19.22 5.32
C GLN A 375 23.98 19.19 6.67
N ARG A 376 23.28 18.93 7.78
CA ARG A 376 23.88 18.78 9.11
C ARG A 376 24.88 17.62 9.14
N LEU A 377 24.48 16.45 8.64
CA LEU A 377 25.30 15.23 8.62
C LEU A 377 26.54 15.37 7.73
N LEU A 378 26.44 16.06 6.59
CA LEU A 378 27.57 16.25 5.67
C LEU A 378 28.56 17.34 6.11
N THR A 379 28.10 18.38 6.82
CA THR A 379 28.95 19.51 7.22
C THR A 379 29.47 19.42 8.65
N GLY A 380 28.89 18.53 9.48
CA GLY A 380 29.19 18.45 10.90
C GLY A 380 28.78 19.70 11.70
N SER A 381 28.00 20.61 11.10
CA SER A 381 27.58 21.88 11.70
C SER A 381 26.05 21.97 11.75
N GLY A 382 25.50 22.09 12.95
CA GLY A 382 24.07 22.27 13.20
C GLY A 382 23.68 21.81 14.60
N ASN A 383 22.59 22.35 15.15
CA ASN A 383 22.07 21.97 16.46
C ASN A 383 21.69 20.48 16.44
N ALA A 384 22.23 19.70 17.38
CA ALA A 384 21.90 18.27 17.52
C ALA A 384 20.40 18.05 17.83
N ASP A 385 19.73 19.07 18.39
CA ASP A 385 18.32 19.05 18.77
C ASP A 385 17.35 19.44 17.64
N LEU A 386 17.82 19.69 16.40
CA LEU A 386 16.95 20.22 15.34
C LEU A 386 16.01 19.19 14.73
N VAL A 387 16.46 17.94 14.57
CA VAL A 387 15.65 16.87 13.98
C VAL A 387 16.06 15.54 14.59
N ASP A 388 15.35 15.10 15.62
CA ASP A 388 15.45 13.71 16.04
C ASP A 388 14.68 12.88 15.00
N PHE A 389 15.31 11.97 14.25
CA PHE A 389 14.58 11.00 13.43
C PHE A 389 14.47 9.65 14.15
N SER A 390 14.51 9.66 15.49
CA SER A 390 14.31 8.46 16.29
C SER A 390 13.01 7.76 15.92
N GLN A 391 12.98 6.47 16.20
CA GLN A 391 11.77 5.65 16.12
C GLN A 391 10.63 6.30 16.92
N ASP A 392 10.95 7.03 17.99
CA ASP A 392 10.01 7.82 18.78
C ASP A 392 9.63 9.13 18.09
N PHE A 393 10.50 9.98 17.50
CA PHE A 393 10.01 11.17 16.76
C PHE A 393 9.16 10.84 15.54
N LEU A 394 9.43 9.71 14.88
CA LEU A 394 8.60 9.16 13.82
C LEU A 394 7.27 8.57 14.37
N MET A 395 7.11 8.42 15.69
CA MET A 395 5.98 7.75 16.39
C MET A 395 5.52 8.41 17.74
N ASP A 396 5.93 9.62 18.09
CA ASP A 396 5.72 10.32 19.39
C ASP A 396 4.50 11.23 19.27
N ASP A 397 3.84 11.63 20.36
CA ASP A 397 2.46 12.12 20.46
C ASP A 397 2.06 13.32 19.54
N SER A 398 3.02 14.01 18.92
CA SER A 398 2.82 15.00 17.84
C SER A 398 3.13 14.48 16.42
N GLY A 399 3.99 13.47 16.31
CA GLY A 399 4.37 12.69 15.13
C GLY A 399 3.55 11.41 14.89
N THR A 400 2.94 10.78 15.90
CA THR A 400 1.93 9.71 15.77
C THR A 400 0.78 10.19 14.91
N ASP A 401 0.25 11.38 15.20
CA ASP A 401 -0.85 11.93 14.43
C ASP A 401 -0.41 12.45 13.04
N PHE A 402 0.89 12.39 12.71
CA PHE A 402 1.46 12.74 11.41
C PHE A 402 1.88 11.51 10.59
N TRP A 403 2.56 10.52 11.17
CA TRP A 403 3.09 9.30 10.53
C TRP A 403 2.16 8.10 10.65
N GLN A 404 1.52 7.92 11.80
CA GLN A 404 0.36 7.04 11.88
C GLN A 404 -0.72 7.61 10.98
N ALA A 405 -0.88 8.94 10.92
CA ALA A 405 -1.68 9.59 9.88
C ALA A 405 -1.04 9.64 8.48
N ALA A 406 0.26 9.43 8.29
CA ALA A 406 0.89 9.36 6.97
C ALA A 406 0.61 8.01 6.34
N ALA A 407 0.85 6.98 7.13
CA ALA A 407 0.67 5.58 6.82
C ALA A 407 -0.81 5.21 6.73
N THR A 408 -1.70 6.08 7.22
CA THR A 408 -3.15 5.84 7.19
C THR A 408 -4.05 6.97 6.68
N ARG A 409 -3.61 8.23 6.64
CA ARG A 409 -4.25 9.37 5.92
C ARG A 409 -3.53 9.65 4.59
N GLY A 410 -2.55 8.82 4.22
CA GLY A 410 -2.05 8.61 2.87
C GLY A 410 -1.24 9.76 2.26
N TYR A 411 0.08 9.85 2.49
CA TYR A 411 0.96 10.69 1.64
C TYR A 411 1.18 10.08 0.26
N ASN A 412 0.12 9.98 -0.54
CA ASN A 412 0.21 9.24 -1.80
C ASN A 412 -0.57 9.95 -2.89
N VAL A 413 0.14 10.43 -3.90
CA VAL A 413 -0.40 10.49 -5.25
C VAL A 413 0.36 9.51 -6.10
N TRP A 414 -0.26 8.35 -6.21
CA TRP A 414 -0.44 7.59 -7.44
C TRP A 414 0.49 7.96 -8.61
N ASN A 415 1.55 7.17 -8.77
CA ASN A 415 2.13 6.72 -10.06
C ASN A 415 2.73 5.31 -9.85
N ILE A 416 1.95 4.32 -9.40
CA ILE A 416 2.38 2.91 -9.59
C ILE A 416 1.46 2.20 -10.56
N ILE A 417 2.13 1.44 -11.40
CA ILE A 417 1.81 1.00 -12.73
C ILE A 417 1.08 -0.35 -12.60
N GLY A 418 -0.23 -0.30 -12.42
CA GLY A 418 -1.09 -1.44 -12.75
C GLY A 418 -1.38 -1.40 -14.25
N ASP A 419 -0.81 -2.31 -15.02
CA ASP A 419 -1.06 -2.38 -16.47
C ASP A 419 -2.49 -2.89 -16.74
N PRO A 420 -3.36 -2.12 -17.45
CA PRO A 420 -4.63 -2.65 -17.95
C PRO A 420 -4.46 -3.90 -18.84
N GLY A 421 -3.28 -4.14 -19.42
CA GLY A 421 -2.95 -5.32 -20.20
C GLY A 421 -3.13 -6.65 -19.45
N VAL A 422 -3.11 -6.63 -18.12
CA VAL A 422 -3.37 -7.81 -17.27
C VAL A 422 -4.80 -8.36 -17.44
N LEU A 423 -5.74 -7.54 -17.90
CA LEU A 423 -7.13 -7.96 -18.13
C LEU A 423 -7.36 -8.49 -19.54
N ASN A 424 -6.39 -8.34 -20.44
CA ASN A 424 -6.51 -8.83 -21.81
C ASN A 424 -6.13 -10.32 -21.86
N GLU A 425 -7.00 -11.12 -22.49
CA GLU A 425 -6.80 -12.57 -22.74
C GLU A 425 -5.68 -12.87 -23.75
N SER A 426 -4.98 -11.86 -24.26
CA SER A 426 -4.05 -12.00 -25.38
C SER A 426 -2.61 -11.68 -25.00
N THR A 427 -1.88 -12.70 -24.54
CA THR A 427 -0.47 -12.96 -24.87
C THR A 427 -0.19 -14.43 -24.76
#